data_AF-A0A1E5QCX9-F1
#
_entry.id   AF-A0A1E5QCX9-F1
#
_cell.length_a   1.000
_cell.length_b   1.000
_cell.length_c   1.000
_cell.angle_alpha   90.00
_cell.angle_beta   90.00
_cell.angle_gamma   90.00
#
_symmetry.space_group_name_H-M   'P 1'
#
loop_
_entity.id
_entity.type
_entity.pdbx_description
1 polymer ?
#
loop_
_entity_poly.entity_id
_entity_poly.type
_entity_poly.pdbx_seq_one_letter_code
_entity_poly.pdbx_strand_id
1 'polypeptide(L)'
;MREKLLNWLNLALSANLFLVLLSFFWLAIAVVGKMAGVPLGLDLWYKLWEPLFTPAIGLLMAGAIISGIVSWVNKKLNSAT
;
A
#
# COMPACT_ATOMS: atom_id res chain seq x y z
N MET A 1 -22.24 1.36 14.31
CA MET A 1 -20.84 1.79 14.60
C MET A 1 -19.80 0.99 13.81
N ARG A 2 -19.92 -0.36 13.70
CA ARG A 2 -19.00 -1.22 12.93
C ARG A 2 -18.88 -0.84 11.44
N GLU A 3 -19.99 -0.46 10.81
CA GLU A 3 -20.02 -0.04 9.39
C GLU A 3 -19.18 1.23 9.15
N LYS A 4 -19.23 2.20 10.08
CA LYS A 4 -18.36 3.37 10.01
C LYS A 4 -16.90 2.98 10.13
N LEU A 5 -16.54 2.06 11.04
CA LEU A 5 -15.17 1.58 11.19
C LEU A 5 -14.66 0.85 9.95
N LEU A 6 -15.47 0.00 9.32
CA LEU A 6 -15.12 -0.67 8.07
C LEU A 6 -14.92 0.34 6.93
N ASN A 7 -15.77 1.37 6.86
CA ASN A 7 -15.63 2.42 5.84
C ASN A 7 -14.36 3.26 6.06
N TRP A 8 -14.04 3.62 7.30
CA TRP A 8 -12.78 4.30 7.66
C TRP A 8 -11.56 3.43 7.37
N LEU A 9 -11.62 2.13 7.67
CA LEU A 9 -10.56 1.18 7.35
C LEU A 9 -10.34 1.09 5.83
N ASN A 10 -11.43 0.98 5.06
CA ASN A 10 -11.34 0.93 3.60
C ASN A 10 -10.75 2.22 3.02
N LEU A 11 -11.19 3.38 3.54
CA LEU A 11 -10.63 4.68 3.16
C LEU A 11 -9.14 4.77 3.51
N ALA A 12 -8.75 4.36 4.72
CA ALA A 12 -7.34 4.33 5.15
C ALA A 12 -6.49 3.38 4.29
N LEU A 13 -7.01 2.18 3.96
CA LEU A 13 -6.32 1.22 3.09
C LEU A 13 -6.18 1.76 1.66
N SER A 14 -7.23 2.36 1.11
CA SER A 14 -7.20 2.98 -0.22
C SER A 14 -6.22 4.15 -0.27
N ALA A 15 -6.24 5.04 0.73
CA ALA A 15 -5.30 6.15 0.85
C ALA A 15 -3.85 5.65 0.98
N ASN A 16 -3.63 4.61 1.78
CA ASN A 16 -2.33 3.95 1.92
C ASN A 16 -1.83 3.35 0.58
N LEU A 17 -2.73 2.74 -0.19
CA LEU A 17 -2.42 2.19 -1.51
C LEU A 17 -2.02 3.30 -2.50
N PHE A 18 -2.77 4.40 -2.53
CA PHE A 18 -2.41 5.57 -3.34
C PHE A 18 -1.10 6.23 -2.88
N LEU A 19 -0.83 6.29 -1.57
CA LEU A 19 0.43 6.81 -1.03
C LEU A 19 1.62 5.98 -1.51
N VAL A 20 1.53 4.66 -1.45
CA VAL A 20 2.58 3.75 -1.95
C VAL A 20 2.75 3.91 -3.47
N LEU A 21 1.64 4.02 -4.22
CA LEU A 21 1.69 4.19 -5.66
C LEU A 21 2.32 5.53 -6.07
N LEU A 22 1.93 6.62 -5.41
CA LEU A 22 2.46 7.96 -5.65
C LEU A 22 3.94 8.05 -5.25
N SER A 23 4.34 7.36 -4.19
CA SER A 23 5.75 7.20 -3.81
C SER A 23 6.56 6.52 -4.90
N PHE A 24 5.98 5.52 -5.58
CA PHE A 24 6.64 4.87 -6.71
C PHE A 24 6.84 5.83 -7.90
N PHE A 25 5.85 6.66 -8.21
CA PHE A 25 5.99 7.72 -9.21
C PHE A 25 7.03 8.78 -8.81
N TRP A 26 7.06 9.18 -7.53
CA TRP A 26 8.09 10.06 -7.00
C TRP A 26 9.47 9.46 -7.26
N LEU A 27 9.69 8.19 -6.92
CA LEU A 27 10.97 7.52 -7.16
C LEU A 27 11.36 7.58 -8.64
N ALA A 28 10.44 7.27 -9.55
CA ALA A 28 10.73 7.32 -10.99
C ALA A 28 11.19 8.73 -11.42
N ILE A 29 10.48 9.77 -10.98
CA ILE A 29 10.84 11.18 -11.26
C ILE A 29 12.19 11.52 -10.62
N ALA A 30 12.42 11.12 -9.38
CA ALA A 30 13.65 11.41 -8.64
C ALA A 30 14.88 10.75 -9.28
N VAL A 31 14.75 9.52 -9.77
CA VAL A 31 15.81 8.81 -10.49
C VAL A 31 16.16 9.54 -11.79
N VAL A 32 15.14 9.96 -12.57
CA VAL A 32 15.35 10.74 -13.80
C VAL A 32 15.99 12.10 -13.48
N GLY A 33 15.56 12.77 -12.41
CA GLY A 33 16.16 14.03 -11.95
C GLY A 33 17.61 13.88 -11.51
N LYS A 34 17.95 12.77 -10.83
CA LYS A 34 19.33 12.47 -10.44
C LYS A 34 20.24 12.28 -11.66
N MET A 35 19.72 11.69 -12.75
CA MET A 35 20.44 11.63 -14.03
C MET A 35 20.64 13.02 -14.66
N ALA A 36 19.69 13.94 -14.45
CA ALA A 36 19.79 15.34 -14.88
C ALA A 36 20.61 16.23 -13.91
N GLY A 37 21.22 15.66 -12.87
CA GLY A 37 22.01 16.40 -11.87
C GLY A 37 21.19 17.18 -10.84
N VAL A 38 19.86 17.01 -10.81
CA VAL A 38 18.97 17.69 -9.87
C VAL A 38 18.58 16.74 -8.72
N PRO A 39 18.91 17.06 -7.46
CA PRO A 39 18.52 16.25 -6.32
C PRO A 39 17.04 16.46 -6.00
N LEU A 40 16.15 15.80 -6.75
CA LEU A 40 14.68 15.82 -6.57
C LEU A 40 14.22 15.05 -5.31
N GLY A 41 15.01 15.08 -4.23
CA GLY A 41 14.67 14.44 -2.97
C GLY A 41 14.80 12.91 -2.98
N LEU A 42 15.68 12.35 -3.81
CA LEU A 42 15.93 10.90 -3.86
C LEU A 42 16.43 10.37 -2.50
N ASP A 43 17.33 11.10 -1.83
CA ASP A 43 17.81 10.76 -0.48
C ASP A 43 16.69 10.85 0.58
N LEU A 44 15.77 11.81 0.42
CA LEU A 44 14.60 11.92 1.28
C LEU A 44 13.69 10.70 1.08
N TRP A 45 13.45 10.30 -0.17
CA TRP A 45 12.66 9.13 -0.50
C TRP A 45 13.24 7.86 0.15
N TYR A 46 14.55 7.65 0.07
CA TYR A 46 15.21 6.51 0.73
C TYR A 46 15.03 6.54 2.25
N LYS A 47 15.16 7.71 2.89
CA LYS A 47 14.93 7.85 4.33
C LYS A 47 13.48 7.61 4.73
N LEU A 48 12.52 7.94 3.87
CA LEU A 48 11.10 7.69 4.10
C LEU A 48 10.72 6.22 3.84
N TRP A 49 11.55 5.46 3.12
CA TRP A 49 11.27 4.07 2.76
C TRP A 49 11.16 3.12 3.94
N GLU A 50 12.13 3.10 4.83
CA GLU A 50 12.08 2.25 6.03
C GLU A 50 10.91 2.60 6.97
N PRO A 51 10.70 3.87 7.39
CA PRO A 51 9.69 4.19 8.40
C PRO A 51 8.27 4.37 7.85
N LEU A 52 8.07 4.70 6.57
CA LEU A 52 6.73 4.95 6.01
C LEU A 52 6.31 3.91 4.98
N PHE A 53 7.10 3.72 3.93
CA PHE A 53 6.67 2.90 2.79
C PHE A 53 6.69 1.40 3.10
N THR A 54 7.71 0.91 3.82
CA THR A 54 7.83 -0.50 4.21
C THR A 54 6.65 -0.97 5.08
N PRO A 55 6.27 -0.28 6.18
CA PRO A 55 5.10 -0.66 6.96
C PRO A 55 3.79 -0.46 6.21
N ALA A 56 3.67 0.59 5.38
CA ALA A 56 2.51 0.81 4.52
C ALA A 56 2.26 -0.37 3.57
N ILE A 57 3.30 -0.85 2.88
CA ILE A 57 3.22 -2.02 1.99
C ILE A 57 2.87 -3.28 2.78
N GLY A 58 3.48 -3.47 3.96
CA GLY A 58 3.18 -4.59 4.84
C GLY A 58 1.70 -4.65 5.23
N LEU A 59 1.08 -3.50 5.51
CA LEU A 59 -0.35 -3.42 5.81
C LEU A 59 -1.22 -3.77 4.59
N LEU A 60 -0.85 -3.31 3.39
CA LEU A 60 -1.55 -3.69 2.15
C LEU A 60 -1.46 -5.18 1.89
N MET A 61 -0.27 -5.76 2.03
CA MET A 61 -0.05 -7.21 1.89
C MET A 61 -0.88 -7.99 2.90
N ALA A 62 -0.87 -7.60 4.18
CA ALA A 62 -1.68 -8.25 5.21
C ALA A 62 -3.17 -8.19 4.88
N GLY A 63 -3.68 -7.02 4.43
CA GLY A 63 -5.06 -6.86 3.99
C GLY A 63 -5.43 -7.76 2.81
N ALA A 64 -4.55 -7.84 1.80
CA ALA A 64 -4.74 -8.71 0.64
C ALA A 64 -4.72 -10.20 1.01
N ILE A 65 -3.79 -10.62 1.87
CA ILE A 65 -3.69 -12.01 2.35
C ILE A 65 -4.95 -12.40 3.13
N ILE A 66 -5.39 -11.57 4.07
CA ILE A 66 -6.61 -11.82 4.86
C ILE A 66 -7.82 -11.92 3.92
N SER A 67 -7.95 -10.99 2.97
CA SER A 67 -9.03 -11.00 1.99
C SER A 67 -9.02 -12.29 1.13
N GLY A 68 -7.84 -12.71 0.68
CA GLY A 68 -7.66 -13.94 -0.09
C GLY A 68 -8.02 -15.19 0.72
N ILE A 69 -7.56 -15.31 1.97
CA ILE A 69 -7.89 -16.43 2.86
C ILE A 69 -9.39 -16.50 3.11
N VAL A 70 -10.02 -15.37 3.46
CA VAL A 70 -11.47 -15.30 3.71
C VAL A 70 -12.25 -15.73 2.46
N SER A 71 -11.86 -15.25 1.28
CA SER A 71 -12.50 -15.64 0.02
C SER A 71 -12.33 -17.14 -0.28
N TRP A 72 -11.16 -17.71 0.01
CA TRP A 72 -10.89 -19.13 -0.21
C TRP A 72 -11.74 -20.01 0.71
N VAL A 73 -11.81 -19.67 2.00
CA VAL A 73 -12.65 -20.39 2.99
C VAL A 73 -14.12 -20.29 2.61
N ASN A 74 -14.63 -19.10 2.29
CA ASN A 74 -16.04 -18.92 1.88
C ASN A 74 -16.37 -19.72 0.62
N LYS A 75 -15.47 -19.73 -0.37
CA LYS A 75 -15.66 -20.53 -1.58
C LYS A 75 -15.73 -22.02 -1.24
N LYS A 76 -14.86 -22.51 -0.36
CA LYS A 76 -14.83 -23.92 0.03
C LYS A 76 -16.08 -24.34 0.81
N LEU A 77 -16.59 -23.49 1.70
CA LEU A 77 -17.82 -23.74 2.47
C LEU A 77 -19.07 -23.73 1.59
N ASN A 78 -19.21 -22.74 0.71
CA ASN A 78 -20.35 -22.65 -0.22
C ASN A 78 -20.33 -23.73 -1.32
N SER A 79 -19.18 -24.33 -1.60
CA SER A 79 -19.09 -25.44 -2.57
C SER A 79 -19.46 -26.81 -1.95
N ALA A 80 -19.64 -26.89 -0.64
CA ALA A 80 -19.93 -28.13 0.11
C ALA A 80 -21.43 -28.28 0.49
N THR A 81 -22.26 -27.35 0.04
CA THR A 81 -23.74 -27.35 0.11
C THR A 81 -24.30 -27.30 -1.30
#